data_AF-A0A0M0L6H0-F1
#
_entry.id   AF-A0A0M0L6H0-F1
#
_cell.length_a   1.000
_cell.length_b   1.000
_cell.length_c   1.000
_cell.angle_alpha   90.00
_cell.angle_beta   90.00
_cell.angle_gamma   90.00
#
_symmetry.space_group_name_H-M   'P 1'
#
loop_
_entity.id
_entity.type
_entity.pdbx_description
1 polymer ?
#
loop_
_entity_poly.entity_id
_entity_poly.type
_entity_poly.pdbx_seq_one_letter_code
_entity_poly.pdbx_strand_id
1 'polypeptide(L)'
;MSLFFNNYPLAGISGVILLLIIAYTMLVTTQNIYLYIKSFFGQVPNHSYTQAINEIDLMTGHEFEEFLHKLLNFKDFDCTLTSKSGDYGVDLILQQGKRKIAVQAKRYGENNKVGVSVVNEIVGGAGYWGCNEKWIITNSYFTEPAVICAHRNKVKLIDREELCLMLKEYSKSLNNRTNKASWFSRRKSM
;
A
#
# COMPACT_ATOMS: atom_id res chain seq x y z
N MET A 1 3.19 20.05 -69.52
CA MET A 1 3.43 20.13 -68.06
C MET A 1 2.08 20.25 -67.36
N SER A 2 1.43 19.14 -66.99
CA SER A 2 0.30 19.08 -66.04
C SER A 2 -0.12 17.61 -65.90
N LEU A 3 0.59 16.85 -65.07
CA LEU A 3 0.14 16.43 -63.73
C LEU A 3 -0.93 15.32 -63.78
N PHE A 4 -0.44 14.08 -63.72
CA PHE A 4 -1.22 12.90 -63.37
C PHE A 4 -1.79 13.06 -61.94
N PHE A 5 -3.07 13.40 -61.82
CA PHE A 5 -3.78 13.24 -60.56
C PHE A 5 -4.42 11.86 -60.53
N ASN A 6 -3.80 10.98 -59.75
CA ASN A 6 -4.29 9.63 -59.42
C ASN A 6 -5.68 9.73 -58.77
N ASN A 7 -6.72 9.22 -59.45
CA ASN A 7 -8.06 9.08 -58.89
C ASN A 7 -8.10 7.83 -57.99
N TYR A 8 -7.74 7.98 -56.72
CA TYR A 8 -8.04 6.95 -55.73
C TYR A 8 -9.57 6.91 -55.49
N PRO A 9 -10.22 5.73 -55.52
CA PRO A 9 -11.67 5.64 -55.40
C PRO A 9 -12.11 6.11 -54.01
N LEU A 10 -12.86 7.22 -53.96
CA LEU A 10 -13.41 7.85 -52.76
C LEU A 10 -14.19 6.87 -51.84
N ALA A 11 -14.71 5.78 -52.40
CA ALA A 11 -15.39 4.71 -51.67
C ALA A 11 -14.48 3.94 -50.68
N GLY A 12 -13.17 3.89 -50.92
CA GLY A 12 -12.23 3.23 -50.00
C GLY A 12 -11.95 4.06 -48.76
N ILE A 13 -11.90 5.40 -48.90
CA ILE A 13 -11.58 6.33 -47.82
C ILE A 13 -12.71 6.37 -46.78
N SER A 14 -13.98 6.36 -47.23
CA SER A 14 -15.13 6.32 -46.32
C SER A 14 -15.19 5.03 -45.48
N GLY A 15 -14.81 3.89 -46.07
CA GLY A 15 -14.75 2.61 -45.35
C GLY A 15 -13.67 2.60 -44.27
N VAL A 16 -12.49 3.14 -44.58
CA VAL A 16 -11.39 3.26 -43.62
C VAL A 16 -11.77 4.19 -42.46
N ILE A 17 -12.41 5.33 -42.74
CA ILE A 17 -12.87 6.26 -41.70
C ILE A 17 -13.89 5.60 -40.76
N LEU A 18 -14.83 4.82 -41.30
CA LEU A 18 -15.82 4.11 -40.49
C LEU A 18 -15.18 3.07 -39.56
N LEU A 19 -14.19 2.32 -40.05
CA LEU A 19 -13.45 1.35 -39.24
C LEU A 19 -12.65 2.03 -38.12
N LEU A 20 -12.06 3.20 -38.38
CA LEU A 20 -11.35 3.98 -37.38
C LEU A 20 -12.29 4.49 -36.28
N ILE A 21 -13.50 4.92 -36.63
CA ILE A 21 -14.53 5.35 -35.68
C ILE A 21 -14.95 4.17 -34.79
N ILE A 22 -15.22 3.00 -35.38
CA ILE A 22 -15.60 1.80 -34.63
C ILE A 22 -14.46 1.39 -33.67
N ALA A 23 -13.21 1.38 -34.14
CA ALA A 23 -12.06 1.06 -33.31
C ALA A 23 -11.90 2.04 -32.13
N TYR A 24 -12.10 3.35 -32.38
CA TYR A 24 -12.05 4.37 -31.34
C TYR A 24 -13.16 4.18 -30.30
N THR A 25 -14.40 3.92 -30.72
CA THR A 25 -15.51 3.68 -29.79
C THR A 25 -15.31 2.41 -28.95
N MET A 26 -14.76 1.34 -29.54
CA MET A 26 -14.38 0.12 -28.82
C MET A 26 -13.30 0.41 -27.77
N LEU A 27 -12.27 1.21 -28.09
CA LEU A 27 -11.24 1.59 -27.14
C LEU A 27 -11.82 2.38 -25.96
N VAL A 28 -12.67 3.39 -26.22
CA VAL A 28 -13.27 4.21 -25.16
C VAL A 28 -14.20 3.38 -24.26
N THR A 29 -15.01 2.48 -24.83
CA THR A 29 -15.89 1.62 -24.04
C THR A 29 -15.11 0.63 -23.16
N THR A 30 -14.03 0.04 -23.66
CA THR A 30 -13.17 -0.84 -22.85
C THR A 30 -12.51 -0.10 -21.67
N GLN A 31 -12.06 1.15 -21.86
CA GLN A 31 -11.53 1.98 -20.78
C GLN A 31 -12.60 2.29 -19.73
N ASN A 32 -13.81 2.65 -20.15
CA ASN A 32 -14.92 2.93 -19.23
C ASN A 32 -15.38 1.68 -18.46
N ILE A 33 -15.45 0.53 -19.11
CA ILE A 33 -15.77 -0.76 -18.46
C ILE A 33 -14.67 -1.13 -17.46
N TYR A 34 -13.40 -0.94 -17.82
CA TYR A 34 -12.28 -1.18 -16.91
C TYR A 34 -12.37 -0.30 -15.65
N LEU A 35 -12.66 1.00 -15.81
CA LEU A 35 -12.85 1.92 -14.69
C LEU A 35 -14.07 1.54 -13.83
N TYR A 36 -15.18 1.13 -14.45
CA TYR A 36 -16.37 0.68 -13.74
C TYR A 36 -16.09 -0.58 -12.89
N ILE A 37 -15.48 -1.60 -13.49
CA ILE A 37 -15.07 -2.84 -12.81
C ILE A 37 -14.12 -2.51 -11.64
N LYS A 38 -13.12 -1.65 -11.86
CA LYS A 38 -12.19 -1.20 -10.80
C LYS A 38 -12.93 -0.53 -9.64
N SER A 39 -13.92 0.32 -9.93
CA SER A 39 -14.71 1.01 -8.90
C SER A 39 -15.65 0.10 -8.11
N PHE A 40 -16.16 -0.96 -8.74
CA PHE A 40 -17.07 -1.93 -8.11
C PHE A 40 -16.32 -2.94 -7.23
N PHE A 41 -15.22 -3.52 -7.73
CA PHE A 41 -14.42 -4.48 -6.96
C PHE A 41 -13.60 -3.81 -5.83
N GLY A 42 -13.38 -2.49 -5.89
CA GLY A 42 -12.74 -1.73 -4.82
C GLY A 42 -13.57 -1.59 -3.54
N GLN A 43 -14.87 -1.94 -3.57
CA GLN A 43 -15.81 -1.62 -2.49
C GLN A 43 -16.29 -2.82 -1.67
N VAL A 44 -15.82 -4.05 -1.89
CA VAL A 44 -16.26 -5.20 -1.07
C VAL A 44 -15.67 -5.06 0.34
N PRO A 45 -16.46 -4.65 1.36
CA PRO A 45 -15.94 -4.42 2.69
C PRO A 45 -15.73 -5.78 3.34
N ASN A 46 -14.50 -6.14 3.66
CA ASN A 46 -14.25 -7.33 4.46
C ASN A 46 -14.36 -6.91 5.93
N HIS A 47 -15.50 -7.24 6.56
CA HIS A 47 -15.91 -6.73 7.88
C HIS A 47 -14.84 -6.88 8.98
N SER A 48 -13.97 -7.90 8.86
CA SER A 48 -12.86 -8.17 9.78
C SER A 48 -11.78 -7.08 9.80
N TYR A 49 -11.43 -6.43 8.69
CA TYR A 49 -10.39 -5.37 8.73
C TYR A 49 -10.95 -4.03 9.22
N THR A 50 -12.24 -3.77 9.00
CA THR A 50 -12.91 -2.56 9.50
C THR A 50 -12.92 -2.54 11.02
N GLN A 51 -13.10 -3.70 11.65
CA GLN A 51 -12.96 -3.83 13.11
C GLN A 51 -11.51 -3.59 13.56
N ALA A 52 -10.54 -4.20 12.89
CA ALA A 52 -9.12 -4.05 13.24
C ALA A 52 -8.63 -2.59 13.14
N ILE A 53 -9.05 -1.82 12.13
CA ILE A 53 -8.65 -0.41 12.03
C ILE A 53 -9.31 0.44 13.13
N ASN A 54 -10.56 0.14 13.50
CA ASN A 54 -11.24 0.82 14.60
C ASN A 54 -10.56 0.52 15.96
N GLU A 55 -10.08 -0.72 16.17
CA GLU A 55 -9.29 -1.06 17.34
C GLU A 55 -7.98 -0.27 17.39
N ILE A 56 -7.29 -0.14 16.25
CA ILE A 56 -6.07 0.68 16.12
C ILE A 56 -6.33 2.15 16.46
N ASP A 57 -7.48 2.70 16.07
CA ASP A 57 -7.83 4.10 16.36
C ASP A 57 -7.98 4.38 17.87
N LEU A 58 -8.30 3.34 18.65
CA LEU A 58 -8.43 3.39 20.12
C LEU A 58 -7.12 3.09 20.87
N MET A 59 -6.09 2.60 20.18
CA MET A 59 -4.79 2.31 20.79
C MET A 59 -4.07 3.59 21.23
N THR A 60 -3.19 3.45 22.21
CA THR A 60 -2.10 4.40 22.48
C THR A 60 -1.00 4.27 21.41
N GLY A 61 -0.07 5.23 21.37
CA GLY A 61 1.09 5.14 20.48
C GLY A 61 1.92 3.87 20.72
N HIS A 62 2.10 3.51 22.00
CA HIS A 62 2.87 2.33 22.37
C HIS A 62 2.17 1.02 22.00
N GLU A 63 0.86 0.91 22.23
CA GLU A 63 0.09 -0.26 21.79
C GLU A 63 0.12 -0.41 20.27
N PHE A 64 0.15 0.71 19.54
CA PHE A 64 0.30 0.69 18.08
C PHE A 64 1.68 0.17 17.65
N GLU A 65 2.76 0.56 18.34
CA GLU A 65 4.11 0.01 18.09
C GLU A 65 4.14 -1.51 18.33
N GLU A 66 3.60 -1.99 19.46
CA GLU A 66 3.52 -3.42 19.77
C GLU A 66 2.66 -4.19 18.77
N PHE A 67 1.56 -3.57 18.32
CA PHE A 67 0.71 -4.12 17.28
C PHE A 67 1.48 -4.29 15.97
N LEU A 68 2.19 -3.25 15.53
CA LEU A 68 3.01 -3.29 14.31
C LEU A 68 4.13 -4.32 14.43
N HIS A 69 4.76 -4.44 15.59
CA HIS A 69 5.76 -5.48 15.86
C HIS A 69 5.20 -6.89 15.60
N LYS A 70 3.99 -7.19 16.09
CA LYS A 70 3.33 -8.49 15.84
C LYS A 70 2.96 -8.67 14.36
N LEU A 71 2.38 -7.65 13.74
CA LEU A 71 1.96 -7.67 12.34
C LEU A 71 3.14 -7.89 11.38
N LEU A 72 4.26 -7.21 11.61
CA LEU A 72 5.44 -7.26 10.76
C LEU A 72 6.25 -8.54 10.96
N ASN A 73 6.36 -9.03 12.20
CA ASN A 73 6.94 -10.36 12.45
C ASN A 73 6.20 -11.47 11.71
N PHE A 74 4.87 -11.36 11.61
CA PHE A 74 4.09 -12.34 10.84
C PHE A 74 4.35 -12.27 9.32
N LYS A 75 4.80 -11.12 8.81
CA LYS A 75 5.16 -10.90 7.39
C LYS A 75 6.62 -11.26 7.09
N ASP A 76 7.20 -12.18 7.85
CA ASP A 76 8.56 -12.71 7.67
C ASP A 76 9.66 -11.63 7.75
N PHE A 77 9.44 -10.59 8.54
CA PHE A 77 10.49 -9.70 9.02
C PHE A 77 10.94 -10.15 10.40
N ASP A 78 12.24 -10.09 10.68
CA ASP A 78 12.72 -10.09 12.05
C ASP A 78 12.58 -8.66 12.58
N CYS A 79 11.57 -8.44 13.42
CA CYS A 79 11.18 -7.11 13.90
C CYS A 79 11.60 -6.95 15.37
N THR A 80 12.26 -5.84 15.67
CA THR A 80 12.69 -5.46 17.03
C THR A 80 12.15 -4.08 17.37
N LEU A 81 11.56 -3.93 18.56
CA LEU A 81 11.20 -2.62 19.13
C LEU A 81 12.45 -1.91 19.66
N THR A 82 12.56 -0.61 19.44
CA THR A 82 13.62 0.22 20.03
C THR A 82 13.25 0.64 21.46
N SER A 83 14.23 1.13 22.21
CA SER A 83 14.00 1.65 23.56
C SER A 83 13.22 2.97 23.51
N LYS A 84 12.27 3.15 24.44
CA LYS A 84 11.46 4.38 24.58
C LYS A 84 12.25 5.68 24.76
N SER A 85 13.53 5.58 25.13
CA SER A 85 14.46 6.71 25.23
C SER A 85 15.63 6.49 24.30
N GLY A 86 16.03 7.53 23.55
CA GLY A 86 17.17 7.45 22.64
C GLY A 86 16.89 6.59 21.40
N ASP A 87 15.63 6.57 20.94
CA ASP A 87 15.23 5.91 19.69
C ASP A 87 15.68 6.65 18.43
N TYR A 88 15.98 7.95 18.56
CA TYR A 88 16.30 8.88 17.47
C TYR A 88 15.22 8.92 16.38
N GLY A 89 13.95 8.72 16.76
CA GLY A 89 12.83 8.69 15.80
C GLY A 89 12.73 7.39 15.00
N VAL A 90 13.08 6.25 15.60
CA VAL A 90 12.88 4.92 15.04
C VAL A 90 12.23 4.04 16.09
N ASP A 91 10.98 3.64 15.91
CA ASP A 91 10.26 2.83 16.91
C ASP A 91 10.50 1.33 16.69
N LEU A 92 10.69 0.91 15.43
CA LEU A 92 11.01 -0.47 15.09
C LEU A 92 12.15 -0.58 14.09
N ILE A 93 12.92 -1.66 14.21
CA ILE A 93 13.91 -2.09 13.23
C ILE A 93 13.45 -3.40 12.63
N LEU A 94 13.38 -3.48 11.30
CA LEU A 94 13.09 -4.71 10.58
C LEU A 94 14.33 -5.22 9.87
N GLN A 95 14.57 -6.52 9.95
CA GLN A 95 15.59 -7.22 9.21
C GLN A 95 14.95 -8.25 8.27
N GLN A 96 15.31 -8.20 6.98
CA GLN A 96 14.94 -9.22 6.01
C GLN A 96 16.05 -9.40 4.98
N GLY A 97 16.86 -10.46 5.14
CA GLY A 97 18.04 -10.68 4.32
C GLY A 97 19.03 -9.51 4.48
N LYS A 98 19.33 -8.79 3.39
CA LYS A 98 20.21 -7.60 3.41
C LYS A 98 19.47 -6.29 3.69
N ARG A 99 18.14 -6.32 3.81
CA ARG A 99 17.32 -5.14 4.05
C ARG A 99 17.27 -4.88 5.55
N LYS A 100 17.69 -3.69 5.96
CA LYS A 100 17.59 -3.20 7.33
C LYS A 100 16.76 -1.92 7.30
N ILE A 101 15.56 -1.98 7.87
CA ILE A 101 14.51 -0.99 7.69
C ILE A 101 14.28 -0.29 9.02
N ALA A 102 14.44 1.03 9.05
CA ALA A 102 13.97 1.84 10.15
C ALA A 102 12.49 2.14 9.96
N VAL A 103 11.68 1.95 11.00
CA VAL A 103 10.24 2.21 11.00
C VAL A 103 9.92 3.22 12.09
N GLN A 104 9.24 4.30 11.72
CA GLN A 104 8.53 5.15 12.67
C GLN A 104 7.03 4.86 12.57
N ALA A 105 6.42 4.52 13.70
CA ALA A 105 5.01 4.39 13.91
C ALA A 105 4.42 5.72 14.44
N LYS A 106 3.37 6.23 13.82
CA LYS A 106 2.59 7.36 14.36
C LYS A 106 1.12 7.01 14.38
N ARG A 107 0.57 6.90 15.59
CA ARG A 107 -0.88 6.80 15.78
C ARG A 107 -1.47 8.18 16.04
N TYR A 108 -2.40 8.62 15.19
CA TYR A 108 -3.08 9.92 15.26
C TYR A 108 -4.61 9.79 15.30
N GLY A 109 -5.26 10.81 15.88
CA GLY A 109 -6.71 10.94 15.84
C GLY A 109 -7.20 11.34 14.45
N GLU A 110 -8.49 11.14 14.18
CA GLU A 110 -9.12 11.20 12.85
C GLU A 110 -8.84 12.47 12.03
N ASN A 111 -8.57 13.60 12.69
CA ASN A 111 -8.33 14.90 12.04
C ASN A 111 -6.85 15.32 11.95
N ASN A 112 -5.93 14.49 12.42
CA ASN A 112 -4.50 14.83 12.49
C ASN A 112 -3.71 14.10 11.42
N LYS A 113 -3.03 14.85 10.56
CA LYS A 113 -2.15 14.31 9.51
C LYS A 113 -0.69 14.32 9.93
N VAL A 114 0.09 13.40 9.37
CA VAL A 114 1.53 13.32 9.56
C VAL A 114 2.25 14.42 8.78
N GLY A 115 3.01 15.24 9.51
CA GLY A 115 3.77 16.37 9.00
C GLY A 115 5.19 16.03 8.57
N VAL A 116 5.89 17.03 8.03
CA VAL A 116 7.27 16.92 7.52
C VAL A 116 8.27 16.54 8.62
N SER A 117 8.02 16.95 9.88
CA SER A 117 8.93 16.67 11.00
C SER A 117 9.20 15.17 11.15
N VAL A 118 8.16 14.35 11.06
CA VAL A 118 8.26 12.89 11.17
C VAL A 118 9.12 12.28 10.06
N VAL A 119 9.06 12.86 8.85
CA VAL A 119 9.92 12.45 7.74
C VAL A 119 11.38 12.78 8.02
N ASN A 120 11.67 13.95 8.60
CA ASN A 120 13.03 14.33 8.95
C ASN A 120 13.58 13.47 10.10
N GLU A 121 12.75 13.16 11.10
CA GLU A 121 13.07 12.25 12.22
C GLU A 121 13.53 10.89 11.70
N ILE A 122 12.73 10.20 10.88
CA ILE A 122 13.08 8.87 10.39
C ILE A 122 14.30 8.89 9.46
N VAL A 123 14.55 9.99 8.74
CA VAL A 123 15.75 10.15 7.91
C VAL A 123 17.01 10.20 8.76
N GLY A 124 17.01 10.98 9.85
CA GLY A 124 18.10 11.02 10.82
C GLY A 124 18.27 9.70 11.56
N GLY A 125 17.16 9.16 12.08
CA GLY A 125 17.13 7.91 12.82
C GLY A 125 17.64 6.71 12.03
N ALA A 126 17.28 6.59 10.76
CA ALA A 126 17.82 5.54 9.90
C ALA A 126 19.32 5.64 9.70
N GLY A 127 19.88 6.85 9.63
CA GLY A 127 21.32 7.07 9.60
C GLY A 127 22.00 6.59 10.88
N TYR A 128 21.44 6.96 12.03
CA TYR A 128 21.94 6.52 13.34
C TYR A 128 21.96 4.99 13.49
N TRP A 129 20.87 4.31 13.08
CA TRP A 129 20.74 2.86 13.18
C TRP A 129 21.39 2.08 12.02
N GLY A 130 21.98 2.75 11.03
CA GLY A 130 22.58 2.12 9.86
C GLY A 130 21.58 1.37 8.97
N CYS A 131 20.34 1.84 8.92
CA CYS A 131 19.27 1.27 8.10
C CYS A 131 19.35 1.76 6.66
N ASN A 132 19.14 0.87 5.70
CA ASN A 132 19.16 1.20 4.27
C ASN A 132 17.78 1.57 3.72
N GLU A 133 16.70 1.25 4.45
CA GLU A 133 15.34 1.64 4.12
C GLU A 133 14.67 2.38 5.29
N LYS A 134 13.66 3.20 4.96
CA LYS A 134 12.96 4.10 5.89
C LYS A 134 11.48 4.01 5.64
N TRP A 135 10.71 3.60 6.64
CA TRP A 135 9.26 3.45 6.54
C TRP A 135 8.59 4.30 7.62
N ILE A 136 7.48 4.96 7.27
CA ILE A 136 6.58 5.56 8.25
C ILE A 136 5.22 4.86 8.13
N ILE A 137 4.71 4.37 9.25
CA ILE A 137 3.42 3.68 9.33
C ILE A 137 2.48 4.49 10.22
N THR A 138 1.28 4.77 9.74
CA THR A 138 0.27 5.51 10.50
C THR A 138 -1.15 4.99 10.25
N ASN A 139 -2.03 5.16 11.23
CA ASN A 139 -3.48 4.94 11.07
C ASN A 139 -4.19 6.15 10.44
N SER A 140 -3.46 7.22 10.13
CA SER A 140 -3.96 8.46 9.53
C SER A 140 -3.35 8.65 8.12
N TYR A 141 -3.30 9.89 7.65
CA TYR A 141 -2.78 10.28 6.34
C TYR A 141 -1.63 11.27 6.47
N PHE A 142 -0.87 11.41 5.39
CA PHE A 142 0.22 12.36 5.31
C PHE A 142 -0.26 13.72 4.77
N THR A 143 0.39 14.79 5.19
CA THR A 143 0.26 16.09 4.55
C THR A 143 0.99 16.09 3.20
N GLU A 144 0.52 16.91 2.25
CA GLU A 144 1.17 17.02 0.93
C GLU A 144 2.68 17.37 1.03
N PRO A 145 3.11 18.32 1.89
CA PRO A 145 4.53 18.56 2.08
C PRO A 145 5.30 17.35 2.63
N ALA A 146 4.68 16.53 3.49
CA ALA A 146 5.31 15.31 4.00
C ALA A 146 5.48 14.26 2.90
N VAL A 147 4.50 14.11 2.01
CA VAL A 147 4.59 13.23 0.83
C VAL A 147 5.75 13.64 -0.07
N ILE A 148 5.85 14.93 -0.40
CA ILE A 148 6.93 15.48 -1.23
C ILE A 148 8.30 15.25 -0.55
N CYS A 149 8.40 15.52 0.75
CA CYS A 149 9.63 15.31 1.51
C CYS A 149 10.04 13.83 1.55
N ALA A 150 9.07 12.93 1.79
CA ALA A 150 9.30 11.50 1.85
C ALA A 150 9.82 10.95 0.52
N HIS A 151 9.20 11.38 -0.59
CA HIS A 151 9.63 10.99 -1.92
C HIS A 151 11.10 11.39 -2.19
N ARG A 152 11.48 12.63 -1.87
CA ARG A 152 12.87 13.12 -2.02
C ARG A 152 13.88 12.34 -1.18
N ASN A 153 13.46 11.89 0.01
CA ASN A 153 14.31 11.17 0.95
C ASN A 153 14.19 9.63 0.84
N LYS A 154 13.47 9.11 -0.16
CA LYS A 154 13.20 7.68 -0.35
C LYS A 154 12.62 7.02 0.91
N VAL A 155 11.66 7.70 1.54
CA VAL A 155 10.91 7.19 2.68
C VAL A 155 9.61 6.57 2.16
N LYS A 156 9.37 5.31 2.51
CA LYS A 156 8.10 4.63 2.23
C LYS A 156 7.04 5.10 3.20
N LEU A 157 5.91 5.55 2.66
CA LEU A 157 4.75 5.96 3.43
C LEU A 157 3.71 4.84 3.40
N ILE A 158 3.23 4.45 4.59
CA ILE A 158 2.16 3.47 4.78
C ILE A 158 1.09 4.20 5.60
N ASP A 159 0.09 4.72 4.91
CA ASP A 159 -1.03 5.42 5.51
C ASP A 159 -2.15 4.46 5.91
N ARG A 160 -3.29 5.01 6.32
CA ARG A 160 -4.48 4.25 6.72
C ARG A 160 -4.94 3.25 5.67
N GLU A 161 -4.96 3.62 4.39
CA GLU A 161 -5.45 2.76 3.32
C GLU A 161 -4.49 1.58 3.12
N GLU A 162 -3.20 1.88 3.03
CA GLU A 162 -2.16 0.88 2.87
C GLU A 162 -2.07 -0.06 4.09
N LEU A 163 -2.26 0.48 5.30
CA LEU A 163 -2.34 -0.29 6.54
C LEU A 163 -3.57 -1.23 6.51
N CYS A 164 -4.74 -0.75 6.09
CA CYS A 164 -5.93 -1.60 5.94
C CYS A 164 -5.70 -2.77 4.98
N LEU A 165 -4.97 -2.53 3.88
CA LEU A 165 -4.58 -3.60 2.96
C LEU A 165 -3.67 -4.63 3.64
N MET A 166 -2.69 -4.18 4.42
CA MET A 166 -1.83 -5.08 5.21
C MET A 166 -2.63 -5.93 6.21
N LEU A 167 -3.64 -5.35 6.87
CA LEU A 167 -4.53 -6.06 7.80
C LEU A 167 -5.38 -7.10 7.09
N LYS A 168 -5.90 -6.77 5.91
CA LYS A 168 -6.69 -7.71 5.08
C LYS A 168 -5.87 -8.92 4.68
N GLU A 169 -4.63 -8.72 4.27
CA GLU A 169 -3.69 -9.80 3.95
C GLU A 169 -3.35 -10.66 5.17
N TYR A 170 -3.13 -10.01 6.32
CA TYR A 170 -2.85 -10.67 7.59
C TYR A 170 -4.01 -11.60 8.00
N SER A 171 -5.25 -11.09 8.01
CA SER A 171 -6.46 -11.86 8.33
C SER A 171 -6.64 -13.07 7.39
N LYS A 172 -6.43 -12.89 6.08
CA LYS A 172 -6.48 -13.98 5.10
C LYS A 172 -5.44 -15.07 5.38
N SER A 173 -4.21 -14.67 5.72
CA SER A 173 -3.12 -15.60 6.01
C SER A 173 -3.36 -16.40 7.29
N LEU A 174 -3.90 -15.77 8.35
CA LEU A 174 -4.31 -16.46 9.57
C LEU A 174 -5.37 -17.53 9.29
N ASN A 175 -6.43 -17.19 8.56
CA ASN A 175 -7.48 -18.14 8.20
C ASN A 175 -6.94 -19.34 7.41
N ASN A 176 -6.02 -19.10 6.46
CA ASN A 176 -5.38 -20.17 5.70
C ASN A 176 -4.53 -21.10 6.58
N ARG A 177 -3.77 -20.54 7.53
CA ARG A 177 -2.97 -21.33 8.49
C ARG A 177 -3.86 -22.17 9.39
N THR A 178 -4.93 -21.59 9.94
CA THR A 178 -5.91 -22.29 10.79
C THR A 178 -6.60 -23.43 10.03
N ASN A 179 -7.05 -23.17 8.80
CA ASN A 179 -7.68 -24.19 7.96
C ASN A 179 -6.72 -25.34 7.66
N LYS A 180 -5.47 -25.03 7.29
CA LYS A 180 -4.42 -26.03 7.05
C LYS A 180 -4.13 -26.87 8.29
N ALA A 181 -3.96 -26.24 9.46
CA ALA A 181 -3.75 -26.96 10.73
C ALA A 181 -4.92 -27.90 11.07
N SER A 182 -6.17 -27.43 10.92
CA SER A 182 -7.37 -28.26 11.15
C SER A 182 -7.47 -29.47 10.20
N TRP A 183 -6.98 -29.34 8.96
CA TRP A 183 -6.98 -30.41 7.98
C TRP A 183 -5.89 -31.46 8.27
N PHE A 184 -4.73 -31.06 8.82
CA PHE A 184 -3.70 -32.01 9.25
C PHE A 184 -4.12 -32.78 10.50
N SER A 185 -4.76 -32.15 11.49
CA SER A 185 -5.21 -32.84 12.70
C SER A 185 -6.27 -33.91 12.41
N ARG A 186 -7.20 -33.66 11.47
CA ARG A 186 -8.25 -34.61 11.07
C ARG A 186 -7.76 -35.85 10.31
N ARG A 187 -6.61 -35.77 9.61
CA ARG A 187 -6.05 -36.91 8.86
C ARG A 187 -5.08 -37.78 9.65
N LYS A 188 -4.69 -37.37 10.86
CA LYS A 188 -3.94 -38.22 11.80
C LYS A 188 -4.85 -39.08 12.68
N SER A 189 -6.15 -38.76 12.72
CA SER A 189 -7.17 -39.48 13.48
C SER A 189 -8.01 -40.45 12.64
N MET A 190 -7.65 -40.66 11.37
CA MET A 190 -8.19 -41.67 10.45
C MET A 190 -7.06 -42.62 10.08
#